data_AF-A0A7X7GSM5-F1
#
_entry.id   AF-A0A7X7GSM5-F1
#
_cell.length_a   1.000
_cell.length_b   1.000
_cell.length_c   1.000
_cell.angle_alpha   90.00
_cell.angle_beta   90.00
_cell.angle_gamma   90.00
#
_symmetry.space_group_name_H-M   'P 1'
#
loop_
_entity.id
_entity.type
_entity.pdbx_description
1 polymer ?
#
loop_
_entity_poly.entity_id
_entity_poly.type
_entity_poly.pdbx_seq_one_letter_code
_entity_poly.pdbx_strand_id
1 'polypeptide(L)'
;MPSTIPSYAEFAARLADARRRVDQLAAKDPDPMIQSIRRQLAFVDRWTQGGRRPAQDDLDKLTFGQMASRAVHEVDADLANELYELSSYLIFWPPTEPVRV
;
A
#
# COMPACT_ATOMS: atom_id res chain seq x y z
N MET A 1 -10.41 -6.35 -7.64
CA MET A 1 -9.79 -7.10 -8.75
C MET A 1 -8.43 -7.58 -8.31
N PRO A 2 -7.89 -8.71 -8.82
CA PRO A 2 -6.49 -9.08 -8.57
C PRO A 2 -5.57 -7.95 -9.05
N SER A 3 -4.49 -7.68 -8.31
CA SER A 3 -3.57 -6.60 -8.66
C SER A 3 -2.88 -6.84 -10.00
N THR A 4 -2.60 -5.74 -10.68
CA THR A 4 -1.81 -5.70 -11.92
C THR A 4 -0.31 -5.69 -11.66
N ILE A 5 0.13 -5.56 -10.41
CA ILE A 5 1.55 -5.50 -10.02
C ILE A 5 2.18 -6.88 -10.22
N PRO A 6 3.14 -7.03 -11.15
CA PRO A 6 3.67 -8.33 -11.59
C PRO A 6 4.75 -8.88 -10.66
N SER A 7 5.36 -8.06 -9.80
CA SER A 7 6.50 -8.48 -8.97
C SER A 7 6.62 -7.70 -7.67
N TYR A 8 7.36 -8.26 -6.71
CA TYR A 8 7.70 -7.56 -5.47
C TYR A 8 8.54 -6.30 -5.71
N ALA A 9 9.47 -6.33 -6.69
CA ALA A 9 10.28 -5.16 -7.00
C ALA A 9 9.43 -3.98 -7.48
N GLU A 10 8.42 -4.26 -8.32
CA GLU A 10 7.48 -3.24 -8.75
C GLU A 10 6.56 -2.78 -7.62
N PHE A 11 6.07 -3.71 -6.79
CA PHE A 11 5.32 -3.38 -5.58
C PHE A 11 6.11 -2.43 -4.66
N ALA A 12 7.38 -2.72 -4.39
CA ALA A 12 8.22 -1.92 -3.50
C ALA A 12 8.46 -0.51 -4.06
N ALA A 13 8.71 -0.39 -5.37
CA ALA A 13 8.86 0.91 -6.03
C ALA A 13 7.57 1.74 -5.95
N ARG A 14 6.43 1.12 -6.24
CA ARG A 14 5.10 1.76 -6.18
C ARG A 14 4.71 2.15 -4.76
N LEU A 15 5.00 1.31 -3.77
CA LEU A 15 4.80 1.60 -2.35
C LEU A 15 5.63 2.81 -1.90
N ALA A 16 6.89 2.88 -2.31
CA ALA A 16 7.76 4.01 -1.99
C ALA A 16 7.22 5.33 -2.58
N ASP A 17 6.74 5.32 -3.82
CA ASP A 17 6.12 6.50 -4.44
C ASP A 17 4.80 6.90 -3.75
N ALA A 18 3.91 5.94 -3.51
CA ALA A 18 2.63 6.18 -2.82
C ALA A 18 2.86 6.79 -1.43
N ARG A 19 3.85 6.30 -0.68
CA ARG A 19 4.23 6.89 0.62
C ARG A 19 4.66 8.34 0.50
N ARG A 20 5.54 8.66 -0.46
CA ARG A 20 5.99 10.03 -0.70
C ARG A 20 4.82 10.96 -1.03
N ARG A 21 3.88 10.51 -1.88
CA ARG A 21 2.69 11.30 -2.25
C ARG A 21 1.73 11.48 -1.07
N VAL A 22 1.49 10.44 -0.27
CA VAL A 22 0.68 10.54 0.94
C VAL A 22 1.34 11.45 1.98
N ASP A 23 2.67 11.42 2.15
CA ASP A 23 3.40 12.32 3.04
C ASP A 23 3.23 13.80 2.61
N GLN A 24 3.27 14.08 1.31
CA GLN A 24 3.02 15.41 0.77
C GLN A 24 1.58 15.86 1.00
N LEU A 25 0.61 14.96 0.84
CA LEU A 25 -0.80 15.25 1.07
C LEU A 25 -1.06 15.52 2.56
N ALA A 26 -0.52 14.67 3.43
CA ALA A 26 -0.59 14.78 4.89
C ALA A 26 0.05 16.07 5.45
N ALA A 27 1.02 16.65 4.72
CA ALA A 27 1.64 17.91 5.08
C ALA A 27 0.79 19.14 4.70
N LYS A 28 -0.05 19.00 3.66
CA LYS A 28 -0.96 20.06 3.18
C LYS A 28 -2.28 20.07 3.95
N ASP A 29 -2.78 18.89 4.30
CA ASP A 29 -4.04 18.71 5.00
C ASP A 29 -3.87 17.70 6.16
N PRO A 30 -4.04 18.12 7.43
CA PRO A 30 -3.94 17.25 8.59
C PRO A 30 -5.17 16.33 8.79
N ASP A 31 -5.80 15.85 7.71
CA ASP A 31 -6.90 14.90 7.79
C ASP A 31 -6.47 13.62 8.54
N PRO A 32 -7.18 13.25 9.64
CA PRO A 32 -6.93 12.02 10.39
C PRO A 32 -6.92 10.74 9.55
N MET A 33 -7.72 10.65 8.47
CA MET A 33 -7.73 9.51 7.57
C MET A 33 -6.43 9.42 6.77
N ILE A 34 -5.93 10.54 6.25
CA ILE A 34 -4.66 10.60 5.51
C ILE A 34 -3.50 10.23 6.43
N GLN A 35 -3.50 10.69 7.69
CA GLN A 35 -2.51 10.27 8.69
C GLN A 35 -2.60 8.77 9.03
N SER A 36 -3.81 8.20 9.01
CA SER A 36 -3.99 6.75 9.19
C SER A 36 -3.41 5.96 8.01
N ILE A 37 -3.72 6.36 6.77
CA ILE A 37 -3.15 5.76 5.55
C ILE A 37 -1.62 5.81 5.60
N ARG A 38 -1.06 6.98 5.91
CA ARG A 38 0.39 7.17 6.07
C ARG A 38 1.03 6.17 7.03
N ARG A 39 0.43 5.97 8.21
CA ARG A 39 0.93 5.00 9.20
C ARG A 39 0.83 3.56 8.69
N GLN A 40 -0.28 3.20 8.05
CA GLN A 40 -0.46 1.85 7.49
C GLN A 40 0.58 1.54 6.41
N LEU A 41 0.86 2.47 5.50
CA LEU A 41 1.90 2.30 4.49
C LEU A 41 3.30 2.15 5.10
N ALA A 42 3.57 2.81 6.23
CA ALA A 42 4.81 2.62 6.97
C ALA A 42 4.94 1.21 7.58
N PHE A 43 3.83 0.62 8.05
CA PHE A 43 3.82 -0.77 8.50
C PHE A 43 4.01 -1.75 7.34
N VAL A 44 3.33 -1.53 6.22
CA VAL A 44 3.47 -2.36 5.02
C VAL A 44 4.92 -2.42 4.56
N ASP A 45 5.58 -1.28 4.44
CA ASP A 45 6.99 -1.20 4.03
C ASP A 45 7.91 -1.98 4.98
N ARG A 46 7.70 -1.84 6.30
CA ARG A 46 8.48 -2.60 7.31
C ARG A 46 8.23 -4.10 7.22
N TRP A 47 6.99 -4.53 7.06
CA TRP A 47 6.65 -5.94 6.98
C TRP A 47 7.12 -6.60 5.70
N THR A 48 7.10 -5.84 4.61
CA THR A 48 7.47 -6.31 3.28
C THR A 48 8.95 -6.14 2.96
N GLN A 49 9.73 -5.56 3.86
CA GLN A 49 11.16 -5.36 3.69
C GLN A 49 11.87 -6.70 3.39
N GLY A 50 12.72 -6.70 2.36
CA GLY A 50 13.46 -7.89 1.94
C GLY A 50 12.58 -8.97 1.29
N GLY A 51 11.39 -8.61 0.79
CA GLY A 51 10.47 -9.55 0.14
C GLY A 51 9.73 -10.46 1.12
N ARG A 52 9.77 -10.16 2.42
CA ARG A 52 9.02 -10.90 3.43
C ARG A 52 7.52 -10.70 3.23
N ARG A 53 6.76 -11.79 3.21
CA ARG A 53 5.30 -11.71 3.20
C ARG A 53 4.78 -11.40 4.63
N PRO A 54 3.89 -10.41 4.81
CA PRO A 54 3.23 -10.17 6.09
C PRO A 54 2.32 -11.34 6.47
N ALA A 55 2.07 -11.54 7.77
CA ALA A 55 1.10 -12.53 8.21
C ALA A 55 -0.32 -12.12 7.79
N GLN A 56 -1.21 -13.10 7.54
CA GLN A 56 -2.58 -12.79 7.14
C GLN A 56 -3.30 -11.91 8.18
N ASP A 57 -3.11 -12.20 9.47
CA ASP A 57 -3.65 -11.40 10.58
C ASP A 57 -3.18 -9.94 10.58
N ASP A 58 -2.02 -9.64 10.01
CA ASP A 58 -1.52 -8.27 9.85
C ASP A 58 -2.12 -7.59 8.62
N LEU A 59 -2.31 -8.34 7.54
CA LEU A 59 -2.99 -7.87 6.33
C LEU A 59 -4.46 -7.54 6.58
N ASP A 60 -5.16 -8.35 7.38
CA ASP A 60 -6.59 -8.16 7.69
C ASP A 60 -6.85 -6.86 8.48
N LYS A 61 -5.81 -6.29 9.12
CA LYS A 61 -5.88 -5.01 9.82
C LYS A 61 -5.69 -3.80 8.90
N LEU A 62 -5.24 -4.03 7.66
CA LEU A 62 -5.01 -2.97 6.68
C LEU A 62 -6.32 -2.54 6.04
N THR A 63 -6.61 -1.26 6.12
CA THR A 63 -7.82 -0.64 5.56
C THR A 63 -7.51 0.50 4.59
N PHE A 64 -6.22 0.82 4.37
CA PHE A 64 -5.81 1.97 3.56
C PHE A 64 -6.37 1.94 2.13
N GLY A 65 -6.51 0.77 1.49
CA GLY A 65 -7.12 0.67 0.16
C GLY A 65 -8.59 1.10 0.14
N GLN A 66 -9.36 0.79 1.20
CA GLN A 66 -10.74 1.26 1.34
C GLN A 66 -10.81 2.72 1.77
N MET A 67 -9.90 3.17 2.64
CA MET A 67 -9.83 4.55 3.10
C MET A 67 -9.47 5.52 1.96
N ALA A 68 -8.62 5.08 1.02
CA ALA A 68 -8.19 5.86 -0.13
C ALA A 68 -9.36 6.35 -0.99
N SER A 69 -10.37 5.50 -1.19
CA SER A 69 -11.59 5.88 -1.94
C SER A 69 -12.38 7.02 -1.28
N ARG A 70 -12.22 7.24 0.04
CA ARG A 70 -12.97 8.24 0.80
C ARG A 70 -12.18 9.52 1.06
N ALA A 71 -10.89 9.38 1.38
CA ALA A 71 -10.07 10.51 1.82
C ALA A 71 -9.11 11.03 0.75
N VAL A 72 -8.82 10.23 -0.28
CA VAL A 72 -7.82 10.57 -1.30
C VAL A 72 -8.45 10.76 -2.67
N HIS A 73 -9.51 10.01 -3.00
CA HIS A 73 -10.08 9.97 -4.35
C HIS A 73 -10.54 11.32 -4.89
N GLU A 74 -11.15 12.17 -4.06
CA GLU A 74 -11.61 13.50 -4.49
C GLU A 74 -10.46 14.49 -4.76
N VAL A 75 -9.29 14.25 -4.17
CA VAL A 75 -8.11 15.13 -4.27
C VAL A 75 -7.10 14.61 -5.29
N ASP A 76 -6.92 13.29 -5.32
CA ASP A 76 -5.94 12.59 -6.15
C ASP A 76 -6.46 11.17 -6.46
N ALA A 77 -7.30 11.07 -7.50
CA ALA A 77 -7.90 9.81 -7.91
C ALA A 77 -6.85 8.76 -8.32
N ASP A 78 -5.72 9.19 -8.90
CA ASP A 78 -4.63 8.30 -9.30
C ASP A 78 -3.95 7.68 -8.07
N LEU A 79 -3.66 8.48 -7.03
CA LEU A 79 -3.14 7.97 -5.78
C LEU A 79 -4.13 7.04 -5.08
N ALA A 80 -5.43 7.34 -5.14
CA ALA A 80 -6.43 6.47 -4.55
C ALA A 80 -6.48 5.09 -5.22
N ASN A 81 -6.41 5.06 -6.56
CA ASN A 81 -6.32 3.82 -7.33
C ASN A 81 -5.02 3.06 -7.03
N GLU A 82 -3.90 3.77 -6.89
CA GLU A 82 -2.60 3.21 -6.53
C GLU A 82 -2.64 2.50 -5.16
N LEU A 83 -3.23 3.15 -4.16
CA LEU A 83 -3.41 2.57 -2.82
C LEU A 83 -4.31 1.32 -2.84
N TYR A 84 -5.34 1.32 -3.70
CA TYR A 84 -6.17 0.13 -3.89
C TYR A 84 -5.38 -1.02 -4.55
N GLU A 85 -4.59 -0.73 -5.59
CA GLU A 85 -3.74 -1.72 -6.25
C GLU A 85 -2.72 -2.34 -5.29
N LEU A 86 -2.02 -1.53 -4.50
CA LEU A 86 -1.08 -1.99 -3.47
C LEU A 86 -1.77 -2.88 -2.42
N SER A 87 -2.96 -2.48 -1.96
CA SER A 87 -3.76 -3.30 -1.05
C SER A 87 -4.15 -4.63 -1.67
N SER A 88 -4.54 -4.64 -2.95
CA SER A 88 -4.90 -5.85 -3.66
C SER A 88 -3.70 -6.80 -3.83
N TYR A 89 -2.52 -6.26 -4.16
CA TYR A 89 -1.30 -7.07 -4.29
C TYR A 89 -0.97 -7.80 -2.99
N LEU A 90 -1.09 -7.14 -1.84
CA LEU A 90 -0.85 -7.75 -0.54
C LEU A 90 -1.80 -8.91 -0.25
N ILE A 91 -3.09 -8.75 -0.57
CA ILE A 91 -4.13 -9.76 -0.36
C ILE A 91 -3.87 -10.99 -1.23
N PHE A 92 -3.51 -10.78 -2.50
CA PHE A 92 -3.29 -11.85 -3.47
C PHE A 92 -1.82 -12.23 -3.63
N TRP A 93 -0.96 -11.80 -2.69
CA TRP A 93 0.48 -12.05 -2.79
C TRP A 93 0.70 -13.56 -2.98
N PRO A 94 1.29 -14.00 -4.10
CA PRO A 94 1.44 -15.42 -4.36
C PRO A 94 2.32 -16.06 -3.26
N PRO A 95 1.96 -17.24 -2.73
CA PRO A 95 2.90 -18.02 -1.93
C PRO A 95 4.13 -18.29 -2.80
N THR A 96 5.22 -17.60 -2.49
CA THR A 96 6.50 -17.49 -3.22
C THR A 96 6.79 -18.57 -4.27
N GLU A 97 7.08 -18.14 -5.49
CA GLU A 97 8.05 -18.84 -6.35
C GLU A 97 9.39 -18.90 -5.60
N PRO A 98 10.11 -20.04 -5.63
CA PRO A 98 11.33 -20.21 -4.86
C PRO A 98 12.37 -19.16 -5.26
N VAL A 99 12.89 -18.44 -4.28
CA VAL A 99 14.12 -17.65 -4.41
C VAL A 99 15.23 -18.64 -4.75
N ARG A 100 15.57 -18.77 -6.04
CA ARG A 100 16.82 -19.42 -6.43
C ARG A 100 17.95 -18.46 -6.09
N VAL A 101 18.60 -18.74 -4.97
CA VAL A 101 19.96 -18.30 -4.66
C VAL A 101 20.96 -18.85 -5.68
#